data_AF-A0A1Y5S3M2-F1
#
_entry.id   AF-A0A1Y5S3M2-F1
#
_cell.length_a   1.000
_cell.length_b   1.000
_cell.length_c   1.000
_cell.angle_alpha   90.00
_cell.angle_beta   90.00
_cell.angle_gamma   90.00
#
_symmetry.space_group_name_H-M   'P 1'
#
loop_
_entity.id
_entity.type
_entity.pdbx_description
1 polymer ?
#
loop_
_entity_poly.entity_id
_entity_poly.type
_entity_poly.pdbx_seq_one_letter_code
_entity_poly.pdbx_strand_id
1 'polypeptide(L)'
;MTDRPTRRPSGRYNGRLALEICARLADGISLRRIAADPAMPARSTIWRWLAEKPEFAAAYRRARAADAERLADEILEIADDGGDDYVLGAKGGALPNTEHLQRSKLRIDTRKWLIARRSADATQAQGDANDDDRGGAGDAGVTLYLPDNERD
;
A
#
# COMPACT_ATOMS: atom_id res chain seq x y z
N MET A 1 -16.54 25.55 -21.52
CA MET A 1 -15.47 25.16 -22.47
C MET A 1 -14.38 24.42 -21.71
N THR A 2 -14.38 23.08 -21.73
CA THR A 2 -13.13 22.30 -21.61
C THR A 2 -13.28 21.11 -22.52
N ASP A 3 -12.60 21.23 -23.65
CA ASP A 3 -12.31 20.21 -24.64
C ASP A 3 -11.92 18.88 -23.96
N ARG A 4 -12.65 17.80 -24.23
CA ARG A 4 -12.30 16.46 -23.72
C ARG A 4 -11.98 15.52 -24.87
N PRO A 5 -10.75 15.56 -25.42
CA PRO A 5 -10.27 14.50 -26.27
C PRO A 5 -9.05 13.88 -25.59
N THR A 6 -9.20 12.91 -24.70
CA THR A 6 -8.00 12.28 -24.15
C THR A 6 -8.15 10.78 -24.20
N ARG A 7 -8.01 10.28 -25.43
CA ARG A 7 -7.61 8.91 -25.68
C ARG A 7 -6.51 8.56 -24.68
N ARG A 8 -6.68 7.43 -23.99
CA ARG A 8 -5.72 6.95 -22.98
C ARG A 8 -4.30 7.04 -23.54
N PRO A 9 -3.30 7.48 -22.74
CA PRO A 9 -1.92 7.59 -23.20
C PRO A 9 -1.45 6.35 -23.95
N SER A 10 -0.66 6.56 -25.00
CA SER A 10 -0.09 5.47 -25.78
C SER A 10 0.72 4.52 -24.89
N GLY A 11 0.86 3.25 -25.29
CA GLY A 11 1.64 2.27 -24.54
C GLY A 11 3.14 2.57 -24.42
N ARG A 12 3.66 3.60 -25.11
CA ARG A 12 5.08 3.99 -25.05
C ARG A 12 5.40 4.59 -23.68
N TYR A 13 6.56 4.22 -23.14
CA TYR A 13 7.03 4.71 -21.86
C TYR A 13 7.08 6.24 -21.80
N ASN A 14 6.61 6.81 -20.69
CA ASN A 14 6.65 8.23 -20.41
C ASN A 14 7.06 8.46 -18.95
N GLY A 15 8.25 9.01 -18.74
CA GLY A 15 8.81 9.26 -17.41
C GLY A 15 7.96 10.21 -16.56
N ARG A 16 7.27 11.18 -17.15
CA ARG A 16 6.38 12.08 -16.39
C ARG A 16 5.16 11.33 -15.84
N LEU A 17 4.55 10.46 -16.64
CA LEU A 17 3.44 9.63 -16.18
C LEU A 17 3.90 8.61 -15.15
N ALA A 18 5.10 8.04 -15.31
CA ALA A 18 5.71 7.15 -14.33
C ALA A 18 5.90 7.84 -12.96
N LEU A 19 6.43 9.06 -12.93
CA LEU A 19 6.60 9.85 -11.70
C LEU A 19 5.25 10.19 -11.06
N GLU A 20 4.26 10.59 -11.85
CA GLU A 20 2.90 10.87 -11.38
C GLU A 20 2.23 9.64 -10.77
N ILE A 21 2.42 8.45 -11.36
CA ILE A 21 1.97 7.19 -10.78
C ILE A 21 2.62 6.96 -9.42
N CYS A 22 3.93 7.16 -9.30
CA CYS A 22 4.65 7.01 -8.03
C CYS A 22 4.16 7.99 -6.96
N ALA A 23 3.95 9.27 -7.31
CA ALA A 23 3.42 10.27 -6.38
C ALA A 23 2.06 9.86 -5.83
N ARG A 24 1.11 9.52 -6.71
CA ARG A 24 -0.24 9.08 -6.30
C ARG A 24 -0.23 7.81 -5.44
N LEU A 25 0.69 6.89 -5.72
CA LEU A 25 0.86 5.68 -4.90
C LEU A 25 1.34 6.01 -3.51
N ALA A 26 2.34 6.90 -3.37
CA ALA A 26 2.83 7.36 -2.07
C ALA A 26 1.71 8.01 -1.24
N ASP A 27 0.81 8.74 -1.90
CA ASP A 27 -0.39 9.34 -1.28
C ASP A 27 -1.53 8.33 -0.99
N GLY A 28 -1.28 7.03 -1.17
CA GLY A 28 -2.25 5.96 -0.86
C GLY A 28 -3.30 5.69 -1.94
N ILE A 29 -3.21 6.33 -3.11
CA ILE A 29 -4.12 6.02 -4.21
C ILE A 29 -3.74 4.67 -4.81
N SER A 30 -4.65 3.69 -4.73
CA SER A 30 -4.39 2.37 -5.32
C SER A 30 -4.10 2.42 -6.82
N LEU A 31 -3.23 1.53 -7.28
CA LEU A 31 -2.91 1.38 -8.72
C LEU A 31 -4.18 1.13 -9.57
N ARG A 32 -5.20 0.48 -9.00
CA ARG A 32 -6.50 0.29 -9.66
C ARG A 32 -7.19 1.62 -9.93
N ARG A 33 -7.24 2.51 -8.93
CA ARG A 33 -7.85 3.84 -9.06
C ARG A 33 -7.04 4.73 -10.00
N ILE A 34 -5.71 4.67 -9.93
CA ILE A 34 -4.82 5.38 -10.87
C ILE A 34 -5.10 4.93 -12.31
N ALA A 35 -5.13 3.63 -12.57
CA ALA A 35 -5.38 3.11 -13.92
C ALA A 35 -6.81 3.36 -14.42
N ALA A 36 -7.77 3.63 -13.54
CA ALA A 36 -9.14 4.00 -13.93
C ALA A 36 -9.23 5.42 -14.51
N ASP A 37 -8.28 6.30 -14.19
CA ASP A 37 -8.20 7.65 -14.75
C ASP A 37 -7.88 7.59 -16.27
N PRO A 38 -8.71 8.20 -17.14
CA PRO A 38 -8.45 8.27 -18.59
C PRO A 38 -7.14 8.95 -18.95
N ALA A 39 -6.62 9.85 -18.11
CA ALA A 39 -5.34 10.52 -18.30
C ALA A 39 -4.13 9.63 -17.95
N MET A 40 -4.37 8.46 -17.34
CA MET A 40 -3.33 7.54 -16.91
C MET A 40 -3.17 6.34 -17.86
N PRO A 41 -1.97 5.73 -17.95
CA PRO A 41 -1.78 4.47 -18.66
C PRO A 41 -2.66 3.34 -18.09
N ALA A 42 -3.00 2.37 -18.93
CA ALA A 42 -3.74 1.19 -18.49
C ALA A 42 -2.87 0.34 -17.55
N ARG A 43 -3.50 -0.41 -16.65
CA ARG A 43 -2.78 -1.25 -15.67
C ARG A 43 -1.76 -2.19 -16.32
N SER A 44 -2.10 -2.82 -17.45
CA SER A 44 -1.19 -3.68 -18.22
C SER A 44 0.03 -2.92 -18.76
N THR A 45 -0.15 -1.68 -19.19
CA THR A 45 0.95 -0.81 -19.66
C THR A 45 1.89 -0.46 -18.52
N ILE A 46 1.36 -0.16 -17.33
CA ILE A 46 2.18 0.14 -16.15
C ILE A 46 3.02 -1.08 -15.76
N TRP A 47 2.42 -2.27 -15.71
CA TRP A 47 3.18 -3.50 -15.42
C TRP A 47 4.27 -3.78 -16.42
N ARG A 48 4.00 -3.59 -17.72
CA ARG A 48 5.04 -3.70 -18.74
C ARG A 48 6.18 -2.70 -18.52
N TRP A 49 5.86 -1.44 -18.22
CA TRP A 49 6.89 -0.44 -17.93
C TRP A 49 7.72 -0.81 -16.70
N LEU A 50 7.11 -1.37 -15.66
CA LEU A 50 7.84 -1.85 -14.47
C LEU A 50 8.82 -2.98 -14.83
N ALA A 51 8.46 -3.86 -15.75
CA ALA A 51 9.35 -4.93 -16.21
C ALA A 51 10.47 -4.42 -17.13
N GLU A 52 10.19 -3.42 -17.98
CA GLU A 52 11.14 -2.94 -19.00
C GLU A 52 12.04 -1.79 -18.53
N LYS A 53 11.70 -1.11 -17.42
CA LYS A 53 12.35 0.13 -16.96
C LYS A 53 12.78 0.01 -15.49
N PRO A 54 14.02 -0.46 -15.22
CA PRO A 54 14.54 -0.63 -13.86
C PRO A 54 14.46 0.65 -13.01
N GLU A 55 14.68 1.81 -13.62
CA GLU A 55 14.57 3.12 -12.97
C GLU A 55 13.15 3.42 -12.48
N PHE A 56 12.14 3.01 -13.26
CA PHE A 56 10.74 3.14 -12.85
C PHE A 56 10.40 2.13 -11.76
N ALA A 57 10.86 0.88 -11.87
CA ALA A 57 10.66 -0.14 -10.84
C ALA A 57 11.26 0.30 -9.49
N ALA A 58 12.46 0.89 -9.49
CA ALA A 58 13.08 1.45 -8.29
C ALA A 58 12.26 2.61 -7.70
N ALA A 59 11.81 3.55 -8.53
CA ALA A 59 10.95 4.65 -8.07
C ALA A 59 9.60 4.16 -7.52
N TYR A 60 9.01 3.14 -8.16
CA TYR A 60 7.77 2.52 -7.73
C TYR A 60 7.92 1.82 -6.38
N ARG A 61 9.02 1.09 -6.15
CA ARG A 61 9.32 0.50 -4.83
C ARG A 61 9.44 1.56 -3.74
N ARG A 62 10.12 2.68 -4.01
CA ARG A 62 10.18 3.81 -3.06
C ARG A 62 8.81 4.41 -2.76
N ALA A 63 7.96 4.56 -3.78
CA ALA A 63 6.59 5.02 -3.57
C ALA A 63 5.77 4.05 -2.70
N ARG A 64 5.98 2.73 -2.86
CA ARG A 64 5.33 1.72 -2.00
C ARG A 64 5.83 1.74 -0.56
N ALA A 65 7.10 2.04 -0.34
CA ALA A 65 7.65 2.26 0.99
C ALA A 65 7.04 3.50 1.64
N ALA A 66 6.97 4.63 0.92
CA ALA A 66 6.32 5.84 1.43
C ALA A 66 4.83 5.63 1.78
N ASP A 67 4.09 4.90 0.93
CA ASP A 67 2.70 4.51 1.24
C ASP A 67 2.63 3.59 2.47
N ALA A 68 3.66 2.78 2.76
CA ALA A 68 3.69 1.95 3.96
C ALA A 68 3.89 2.79 5.24
N GLU A 69 4.77 3.80 5.21
CA GLU A 69 4.94 4.76 6.30
C GLU A 69 3.63 5.50 6.58
N ARG A 70 2.97 6.00 5.53
CA ARG A 70 1.66 6.67 5.66
C ARG A 70 0.60 5.75 6.29
N LEU A 71 0.58 4.46 5.95
CA LEU A 71 -0.32 3.50 6.58
C LEU A 71 0.04 3.24 8.05
N ALA A 72 1.32 3.34 8.43
CA ALA A 72 1.75 3.20 9.82
C ALA A 72 1.28 4.40 10.66
N ASP A 73 1.39 5.62 10.14
CA ASP A 73 0.85 6.81 10.78
C ASP A 73 -0.68 6.69 10.97
N GLU A 74 -1.41 6.27 9.94
CA GLU A 74 -2.86 6.03 10.05
C GLU A 74 -3.22 4.95 11.08
N ILE A 75 -2.37 3.95 11.30
CA ILE A 75 -2.62 2.93 12.34
C ILE A 75 -2.59 3.59 13.72
N LEU A 76 -1.63 4.48 13.97
CA LEU A 76 -1.54 5.20 15.24
C LEU A 76 -2.77 6.09 15.45
N GLU A 77 -3.15 6.86 14.43
CA GLU A 77 -4.35 7.70 14.50
C GLU A 77 -5.61 6.90 14.81
N ILE A 78 -5.79 5.72 14.21
CA ILE A 78 -6.96 4.86 14.46
C ILE A 78 -6.88 4.21 15.85
N ALA A 79 -5.69 3.86 16.32
CA ALA A 79 -5.51 3.21 17.62
C ALA A 79 -5.73 4.17 18.79
N ASP A 80 -5.35 5.44 18.62
CA ASP A 80 -5.47 6.49 19.64
C ASP A 80 -6.84 7.19 19.63
N ASP A 81 -7.62 7.06 18.56
CA ASP A 81 -8.98 7.60 18.45
C ASP A 81 -10.00 6.74 19.24
N GLY A 82 -10.31 7.17 20.46
CA GLY A 82 -11.37 6.60 21.30
C GLY A 82 -12.77 7.21 21.06
N GLY A 83 -12.95 7.98 19.99
CA GLY A 83 -14.25 8.51 19.58
C GLY A 83 -15.23 7.39 19.26
N ASP A 84 -16.53 7.61 19.52
CA ASP A 84 -17.63 6.68 19.18
C ASP A 84 -17.55 5.26 19.79
N ASP A 85 -16.62 5.01 20.71
CA ASP A 85 -16.45 3.71 21.41
C ASP A 85 -17.61 3.36 22.32
N TYR A 86 -18.42 4.34 22.70
CA TYR A 86 -19.60 4.15 23.53
C TYR A 86 -20.82 4.83 22.91
N VAL A 87 -21.96 4.15 23.01
CA VAL A 87 -23.27 4.67 22.63
C VAL A 87 -24.17 4.77 23.86
N LEU A 88 -25.12 5.71 23.83
CA LEU A 88 -26.11 5.83 24.90
C LEU A 88 -27.10 4.66 24.85
N GLY A 89 -27.11 3.85 25.89
CA GLY A 89 -28.05 2.75 26.05
C GLY A 89 -29.44 3.24 26.44
N ALA A 90 -30.46 2.43 26.16
CA ALA A 90 -31.88 2.75 26.42
C ALA A 90 -32.21 3.10 27.89
N LYS A 91 -31.35 2.72 28.84
CA LYS A 91 -31.49 3.02 30.27
C LYS A 91 -30.60 4.17 30.75
N GLY A 92 -30.00 4.94 29.82
CA GLY A 92 -29.16 6.11 30.13
C GLY A 92 -27.70 5.79 30.49
N GLY A 93 -27.26 4.54 30.37
CA GLY A 93 -25.87 4.13 30.59
C GLY A 93 -25.06 4.06 29.29
N ALA A 94 -23.75 4.27 29.36
CA ALA A 94 -22.85 4.07 28.23
C ALA A 94 -22.67 2.56 27.94
N LEU A 95 -22.95 2.14 26.71
CA LEU A 95 -22.73 0.79 26.22
C LEU A 95 -21.60 0.79 25.18
N PRO A 96 -20.68 -0.19 25.19
CA PRO A 96 -19.66 -0.29 24.16
C PRO A 96 -20.27 -0.39 22.77
N ASN A 97 -19.75 0.41 21.84
CA ASN A 97 -20.08 0.33 20.42
C ASN A 97 -19.24 -0.75 19.76
N THR A 98 -19.67 -2.00 19.93
CA THR A 98 -18.93 -3.18 19.43
C THR A 98 -18.63 -3.11 17.94
N GLU A 99 -19.54 -2.53 17.15
CA GLU A 99 -19.36 -2.36 15.71
C GLU A 99 -18.20 -1.39 15.40
N HIS A 100 -18.15 -0.25 16.08
CA HIS A 100 -17.08 0.73 15.92
C HIS A 100 -15.72 0.13 16.31
N LEU A 101 -15.65 -0.51 17.49
CA LEU A 101 -14.44 -1.17 17.98
C LEU A 101 -13.93 -2.24 17.00
N GLN A 102 -14.84 -3.09 16.49
CA GLN A 102 -14.49 -4.13 15.51
C GLN A 102 -14.03 -3.54 14.18
N ARG A 103 -14.66 -2.46 13.72
CA ARG A 103 -14.26 -1.75 12.49
C ARG A 103 -12.88 -1.13 12.63
N SER A 104 -12.58 -0.47 13.76
CA SER A 104 -11.25 0.11 14.03
C SER A 104 -10.18 -0.97 14.06
N LYS A 105 -10.44 -2.11 14.72
CA LYS A 105 -9.56 -3.29 14.67
C LYS A 105 -9.32 -3.79 13.24
N LEU A 106 -10.38 -4.01 12.47
CA LEU A 106 -10.27 -4.48 11.08
C LEU A 106 -9.46 -3.51 10.20
N ARG A 107 -9.63 -2.20 10.40
CA ARG A 107 -8.86 -1.16 9.70
C ARG A 107 -7.38 -1.25 10.02
N ILE A 108 -7.01 -1.46 11.28
CA ILE A 108 -5.62 -1.62 11.72
C ILE A 108 -5.01 -2.91 11.13
N ASP A 109 -5.70 -4.03 11.26
CA ASP A 109 -5.20 -5.33 10.80
C ASP A 109 -5.00 -5.38 9.28
N THR A 110 -5.94 -4.79 8.52
CA THR A 110 -5.81 -4.66 7.07
C THR A 110 -4.56 -3.86 6.68
N ARG A 111 -4.25 -2.78 7.40
CA ARG A 111 -3.09 -1.93 7.13
C ARG A 111 -1.78 -2.64 7.47
N LYS A 112 -1.71 -3.32 8.63
CA LYS A 112 -0.57 -4.17 9.00
C LYS A 112 -0.26 -5.19 7.91
N TRP A 113 -1.28 -5.88 7.41
CA TRP A 113 -1.11 -6.85 6.33
C TRP A 113 -0.61 -6.21 5.03
N LEU A 114 -1.12 -5.03 4.66
CA LEU A 114 -0.64 -4.29 3.48
C LEU A 114 0.83 -3.87 3.61
N ILE A 115 1.25 -3.40 4.78
CA ILE A 115 2.64 -3.03 5.07
C ILE A 115 3.56 -4.26 4.97
N ALA A 116 3.19 -5.37 5.61
CA ALA A 116 3.96 -6.61 5.58
C ALA A 116 4.16 -7.12 4.14
N ARG A 117 3.10 -7.13 3.33
CA ARG A 117 3.19 -7.57 1.93
C ARG A 117 4.14 -6.69 1.10
N ARG A 118 4.12 -5.37 1.29
CA ARG A 118 5.03 -4.44 0.57
C ARG A 118 6.48 -4.64 0.96
N SER A 119 6.73 -5.02 2.20
CA SER A 119 8.09 -5.29 2.71
C SER A 119 8.64 -6.60 2.14
N ALA A 120 7.80 -7.64 2.05
CA ALA A 120 8.18 -8.91 1.42
C ALA A 120 8.54 -8.75 -0.07
N ASP A 121 7.75 -7.98 -0.82
CA ASP A 121 8.03 -7.70 -2.24
C ASP A 121 9.36 -6.95 -2.43
N ALA A 122 9.76 -6.11 -1.47
CA ALA A 122 11.02 -5.37 -1.52
C ALA A 122 12.24 -6.28 -1.29
N THR A 123 12.14 -7.25 -0.37
CA THR A 123 13.19 -8.23 -0.08
C THR A 123 13.44 -9.19 -1.25
N GLN A 124 12.37 -9.69 -1.89
CA GLN A 124 12.51 -10.57 -3.05
C GLN A 124 13.24 -9.90 -4.22
N ALA A 125 12.95 -8.62 -4.47
CA ALA A 125 13.60 -7.86 -5.53
C ALA A 125 15.08 -7.52 -5.27
N GLN A 126 15.61 -7.77 -4.06
CA GLN A 126 17.03 -7.61 -3.73
C GLN A 126 17.80 -8.94 -3.84
N GLY A 127 17.13 -10.08 -3.67
CA GLY A 127 17.72 -11.42 -3.80
C GLY A 127 18.04 -11.82 -5.24
N ASP A 128 17.23 -11.38 -6.21
CA ASP A 128 17.44 -11.68 -7.64
C ASP A 128 18.60 -10.89 -8.27
N ALA A 129 19.22 -9.95 -7.52
CA ALA A 129 20.35 -9.13 -7.98
C ALA A 129 21.72 -9.64 -7.50
N ASN A 130 21.77 -10.67 -6.66
CA ASN A 130 23.00 -11.22 -6.08
C ASN A 130 23.12 -12.72 -6.39
N ASP A 131 23.33 -13.06 -7.66
CA ASP A 131 23.87 -14.37 -8.02
C ASP A 131 25.17 -14.16 -8.82
N ASP A 132 26.17 -13.62 -8.13
CA ASP A 132 27.59 -13.80 -8.45
C ASP A 132 28.45 -13.57 -7.18
N ASP A 133 28.90 -14.69 -6.63
CA ASP A 133 30.06 -14.92 -5.75
C ASP A 133 30.07 -14.44 -4.27
N ARG A 134 30.33 -15.43 -3.39
CA ARG A 134 30.85 -15.42 -2.00
C ARG A 134 29.90 -15.27 -0.78
N GLY A 135 29.53 -16.44 -0.24
CA GLY A 135 30.03 -16.94 1.05
C GLY A 135 29.88 -16.09 2.32
N GLY A 136 28.88 -16.45 3.14
CA GLY A 136 29.04 -16.56 4.60
C GLY A 136 28.43 -15.47 5.50
N ALA A 137 27.59 -15.96 6.42
CA ALA A 137 27.21 -15.42 7.73
C ALA A 137 26.03 -14.43 7.84
N GLY A 138 24.90 -15.00 8.27
CA GLY A 138 24.06 -14.50 9.37
C GLY A 138 23.19 -13.27 9.08
N ASP A 139 21.94 -13.50 8.70
CA ASP A 139 20.92 -12.44 8.75
C ASP A 139 19.86 -12.77 9.81
N ALA A 140 19.76 -11.88 10.79
CA ALA A 140 18.76 -11.89 11.84
C ALA A 140 17.44 -11.42 11.25
N GLY A 141 16.66 -12.36 10.72
CA GLY A 141 15.29 -12.09 10.27
C GLY A 141 14.45 -11.56 11.44
N VAL A 142 14.07 -10.29 11.36
CA VAL A 142 12.99 -9.73 12.20
C VAL A 142 11.69 -10.38 11.74
N THR A 143 11.31 -11.46 12.42
CA THR A 143 9.98 -12.06 12.30
C THR A 143 8.97 -11.08 12.90
N LEU A 144 8.33 -10.27 12.05
CA LEU A 144 7.12 -9.56 12.44
C LEU A 144 6.04 -10.62 12.71
N TYR A 145 5.74 -10.85 13.99
CA TYR A 145 4.67 -11.72 14.45
C TYR A 145 3.33 -11.20 13.92
N LEU A 146 2.83 -11.82 12.85
CA LEU A 146 1.44 -11.71 12.44
C LEU A 146 0.67 -12.68 13.33
N PRO A 147 -0.31 -12.22 14.14
CA PRO A 147 -1.10 -13.14 14.94
C PRO A 147 -1.84 -14.10 14.01
N ASP A 148 -1.73 -15.39 14.29
CA ASP A 148 -2.52 -16.43 13.66
C ASP A 148 -4.00 -16.08 13.88
N ASN A 149 -4.70 -15.71 12.82
CA ASN A 149 -6.15 -15.59 12.86
C ASN A 149 -6.68 -17.00 13.11
N GLU A 150 -7.06 -17.25 14.37
CA GLU A 150 -7.65 -18.47 14.86
C GLU A 150 -8.76 -18.91 13.90
N ARG A 151 -8.55 -20.09 13.31
CA ARG A 151 -9.58 -20.83 12.61
C ARG A 151 -10.44 -21.48 13.68
N ASP A 152 -11.65 -20.96 13.84
CA ASP A 152 -12.81 -21.70 14.34
C ASP A 152 -14.01 -21.41 13.43
#